data_AF-A0A7V9NRK0-F1
#
_entry.id   AF-A0A7V9NRK0-F1
#
_cell.length_a   1.000
_cell.length_b   1.000
_cell.length_c   1.000
_cell.angle_alpha   90.00
_cell.angle_beta   90.00
_cell.angle_gamma   90.00
#
_symmetry.space_group_name_H-M   'P 1'
#
loop_
_entity.id
_entity.type
_entity.pdbx_description
1 polymer ?
#
loop_
_entity_poly.entity_id
_entity_poly.type
_entity_poly.pdbx_seq_one_letter_code
_entity_poly.pdbx_strand_id
1 'polypeptide(L)'
;MLSVRLQVLIDQERANRLDEEARRRGVSVAAIVRDGIDAVLPGGPTRAERMAALARIKAAPPLENPPDPDEIRAMLAEAHDRVTRLG
;
A
#
# COMPACT_ATOMS: atom_id res chain seq x y z
N MET A 1 -3.89 -0.88 7.00
CA MET A 1 -3.19 -2.13 7.41
C MET A 1 -3.81 -3.30 6.64
N LEU A 2 -3.11 -4.42 6.43
CA LEU A 2 -3.71 -5.62 5.82
C LEU A 2 -4.22 -6.54 6.93
N SER A 3 -5.51 -6.87 6.93
CA SER A 3 -6.16 -7.68 7.98
C SER A 3 -6.65 -9.05 7.50
N VAL A 4 -6.74 -9.27 6.18
CA VAL A 4 -7.28 -10.49 5.59
C VAL A 4 -6.23 -11.21 4.76
N ARG A 5 -6.09 -12.54 4.95
CA ARG A 5 -5.19 -13.39 4.17
C ARG A 5 -5.98 -14.14 3.09
N LEU A 6 -5.62 -13.91 1.84
CA LEU A 6 -6.09 -14.67 0.68
C LEU A 6 -5.04 -15.70 0.26
N GLN A 7 -5.46 -16.92 -0.08
CA GLN A 7 -4.61 -17.95 -0.70
C GLN A 7 -5.27 -18.41 -2.00
N VAL A 8 -4.52 -18.38 -3.10
CA VAL A 8 -4.98 -18.79 -4.43
C VAL A 8 -3.90 -19.65 -5.06
N LEU A 9 -4.29 -20.80 -5.61
CA LEU A 9 -3.41 -21.64 -6.40
C LEU A 9 -3.33 -21.10 -7.83
N ILE A 10 -2.13 -20.99 -8.36
CA ILE A 10 -1.84 -20.58 -9.73
C ILE A 10 -0.86 -21.57 -10.36
N ASP A 11 -0.85 -21.63 -11.68
CA ASP A 11 0.16 -22.39 -12.41
C ASP A 11 1.56 -21.75 -12.31
N GLN A 12 2.58 -22.52 -12.70
CA GLN A 12 3.98 -22.08 -12.63
C GLN A 12 4.26 -20.90 -13.57
N GLU A 13 3.59 -20.83 -14.73
CA GLU A 13 3.78 -19.75 -15.69
C GLU A 13 3.34 -18.41 -15.09
N ARG A 14 2.17 -18.36 -14.47
CA ARG A 14 1.67 -17.18 -13.77
C ARG A 14 2.55 -16.80 -12.59
N ALA A 15 3.05 -17.78 -11.83
CA ALA A 15 3.99 -17.54 -10.74
C ALA A 15 5.27 -16.85 -11.26
N ASN A 16 5.85 -17.37 -12.34
CA ASN A 16 7.04 -16.78 -12.97
C ASN A 16 6.78 -15.34 -13.44
N ARG A 17 5.64 -15.10 -14.10
CA ARG A 17 5.26 -13.75 -14.58
C ARG A 17 5.11 -12.75 -13.43
N LEU A 18 4.55 -13.16 -12.30
CA LEU A 18 4.44 -12.30 -11.11
C LEU A 18 5.81 -11.99 -10.51
N ASP A 19 6.70 -12.98 -10.42
CA ASP A 19 8.05 -12.81 -9.89
C ASP A 19 8.92 -11.90 -10.77
N GLU A 20 8.84 -12.06 -12.08
CA GLU A 20 9.54 -11.21 -13.05
C GLU A 20 9.09 -9.76 -12.93
N GLU A 21 7.77 -9.53 -12.87
CA GLU A 21 7.23 -8.18 -12.76
C GLU A 21 7.55 -7.53 -11.41
N ALA A 22 7.49 -8.30 -10.33
CA ALA A 22 7.89 -7.87 -8.99
C ALA A 22 9.36 -7.43 -8.97
N ARG A 23 10.27 -8.24 -9.55
CA ARG A 23 11.68 -7.90 -9.70
C ARG A 23 11.88 -6.65 -10.54
N ARG A 24 11.22 -6.56 -11.70
CA ARG A 24 11.32 -5.42 -12.61
C ARG A 24 10.90 -4.09 -11.95
N ARG A 25 9.90 -4.12 -11.07
CA ARG A 25 9.41 -2.94 -10.33
C ARG A 25 10.11 -2.71 -8.99
N GLY A 26 10.92 -3.66 -8.51
CA GLY A 26 11.53 -3.60 -7.18
C GLY A 26 10.51 -3.64 -6.03
N VAL A 27 9.41 -4.39 -6.19
CA VAL A 27 8.33 -4.53 -5.19
C VAL A 27 8.02 -5.98 -4.92
N SER A 28 7.19 -6.27 -3.91
CA SER A 28 6.73 -7.64 -3.63
C SER A 28 5.66 -8.11 -4.62
N VAL A 29 5.57 -9.42 -4.84
CA VAL A 29 4.45 -10.05 -5.56
C VAL A 29 3.10 -9.63 -4.99
N ALA A 30 2.99 -9.54 -3.66
CA ALA A 30 1.78 -9.06 -3.00
C ALA A 30 1.40 -7.61 -3.36
N ALA A 31 2.38 -6.74 -3.67
CA ALA A 31 2.10 -5.40 -4.19
C ALA A 31 1.55 -5.45 -5.62
N ILE A 32 2.11 -6.30 -6.49
CA ILE A 32 1.61 -6.51 -7.86
C ILE A 32 0.16 -7.02 -7.84
N VAL A 33 -0.14 -8.00 -7.00
CA VAL A 33 -1.51 -8.56 -6.88
C VAL A 33 -2.50 -7.48 -6.42
N ARG A 34 -2.15 -6.68 -5.41
CA ARG A 34 -3.01 -5.59 -4.93
C ARG A 34 -3.21 -4.49 -5.98
N ASP A 35 -2.15 -4.10 -6.68
CA ASP A 35 -2.25 -3.16 -7.80
C ASP A 35 -3.19 -3.70 -8.90
N GLY A 36 -3.11 -5.00 -9.20
CA GLY A 36 -4.00 -5.65 -10.16
C GLY A 36 -5.46 -5.66 -9.70
N ILE A 37 -5.70 -5.90 -8.41
CA ILE A 37 -7.05 -5.82 -7.80
C ILE A 37 -7.60 -4.40 -7.94
N ASP A 38 -6.85 -3.38 -7.52
CA ASP A 38 -7.28 -1.98 -7.59
C ASP A 38 -7.49 -1.47 -9.02
N ALA A 39 -6.79 -2.06 -9.99
CA ALA A 39 -6.93 -1.70 -11.40
C ALA A 39 -8.21 -2.27 -12.04
N VAL A 40 -8.68 -3.42 -11.55
CA VAL A 40 -9.84 -4.14 -12.11
C VAL A 40 -11.12 -3.85 -11.33
N LEU A 41 -11.02 -3.71 -10.00
CA LEU A 41 -12.16 -3.46 -9.14
C LEU A 41 -12.31 -1.96 -8.82
N PRO A 42 -13.52 -1.39 -8.91
CA PRO A 42 -13.77 -0.03 -8.47
C PRO A 42 -13.62 0.08 -6.94
N GLY A 43 -13.20 1.26 -6.46
CA GLY A 43 -13.14 1.58 -5.03
C GLY A 43 -11.74 1.58 -4.40
N GLY A 44 -10.71 1.12 -5.12
CA GLY A 44 -9.31 1.29 -4.72
C GLY A 44 -8.76 2.67 -5.13
N PRO A 45 -7.74 3.21 -4.42
CA PRO A 45 -7.06 4.42 -4.84
C PRO A 45 -6.31 4.17 -6.15
N THR A 46 -6.58 4.98 -7.16
CA THR A 46 -5.95 4.91 -8.48
C THR A 46 -4.43 5.14 -8.41
N ARG A 47 -3.71 4.69 -9.44
CA ARG A 47 -2.27 4.98 -9.58
C ARG A 47 -1.98 6.48 -9.51
N ALA A 48 -2.82 7.31 -10.12
CA ALA A 48 -2.65 8.76 -10.11
C ALA A 48 -2.78 9.33 -8.69
N GLU A 49 -3.77 8.89 -7.91
CA GLU A 49 -3.95 9.29 -6.52
C GLU A 49 -2.77 8.84 -5.64
N ARG A 50 -2.25 7.62 -5.87
CA ARG A 50 -1.04 7.14 -5.19
C ARG A 50 0.18 8.02 -5.49
N MET A 51 0.39 8.38 -6.75
CA MET A 51 1.50 9.25 -7.14
C MET A 51 1.37 10.67 -6.59
N ALA A 52 0.14 11.21 -6.55
CA ALA A 52 -0.14 12.51 -5.94
C ALA A 52 0.10 12.50 -4.42
N ALA A 53 -0.26 11.41 -3.72
CA ALA A 53 0.05 11.24 -2.31
C ALA A 53 1.57 11.18 -2.07
N LEU A 54 2.32 10.44 -2.89
CA LEU A 54 3.78 10.38 -2.80
C LEU A 54 4.43 11.75 -3.04
N ALA A 55 3.94 12.51 -4.03
CA ALA A 55 4.43 13.86 -4.30
C ALA A 55 4.23 14.79 -3.09
N ARG A 56 3.06 14.71 -2.43
CA ARG A 56 2.79 15.47 -1.20
C ARG A 56 3.72 15.09 -0.06
N ILE A 57 3.99 13.80 0.13
CA ILE A 57 4.93 13.33 1.15
C ILE A 57 6.34 13.87 0.87
N LYS A 58 6.80 13.82 -0.38
CA LYS A 58 8.13 14.35 -0.76
C LYS A 58 8.25 15.86 -0.63
N ALA A 59 7.16 16.59 -0.85
CA ALA A 59 7.13 18.04 -0.73
C ALA A 59 6.93 18.53 0.71
N ALA A 60 6.64 17.63 1.66
CA ALA A 60 6.45 18.02 3.05
C ALA A 60 7.76 18.56 3.65
N PRO A 61 7.72 19.69 4.36
CA PRO A 61 8.90 20.21 5.05
C PRO A 61 9.35 19.22 6.15
N PRO A 62 10.66 19.16 6.44
CA PRO A 62 11.16 18.39 7.58
C PRO A 62 10.47 18.81 8.87
N LEU A 63 10.16 17.85 9.74
CA LEU A 63 9.64 18.13 11.08
C LEU A 63 10.80 18.64 11.95
N GLU A 64 10.64 19.82 12.53
CA GLU A 64 11.64 20.40 13.46
C GLU A 64 11.83 19.54 14.71
N ASN A 65 10.74 18.97 15.23
CA ASN A 65 10.75 18.04 16.36
C ASN A 65 9.89 16.82 15.99
N PRO A 66 10.47 15.79 15.37
CA PRO A 66 9.72 14.59 15.04
C PRO A 66 9.29 13.87 16.32
N PRO A 67 8.01 13.42 16.41
CA PRO A 67 7.56 12.59 17.52
C PRO A 67 8.37 11.30 17.59
N ASP A 68 8.47 10.72 18.78
CA ASP A 68 9.20 9.47 18.94
C ASP A 68 8.47 8.29 18.26
N PRO A 69 9.15 7.15 18.05
CA PRO A 69 8.53 6.02 17.37
C PRO A 69 7.26 5.47 18.03
N ASP A 70 7.11 5.59 19.36
CA ASP A 70 5.92 5.14 20.10
C ASP A 70 4.75 6.11 19.91
N GLU A 71 5.02 7.41 19.96
CA GLU A 71 4.05 8.46 19.63
C GLU A 71 3.55 8.33 18.19
N ILE A 72 4.45 8.09 17.23
CA ILE A 72 4.08 7.84 15.82
C ILE A 72 3.17 6.62 15.71
N ARG A 73 3.48 5.53 16.42
CA ARG A 73 2.64 4.31 16.43
C ARG A 73 1.24 4.60 16.96
N ALA A 74 1.13 5.34 18.06
CA ALA A 74 -0.15 5.74 18.66
C ALA A 74 -0.97 6.62 17.69
N MET A 75 -0.34 7.65 17.11
CA MET A 75 -0.99 8.54 16.14
C MET A 75 -1.51 7.80 14.91
N LEU A 76 -0.73 6.84 14.39
CA LEU A 76 -1.13 6.00 13.25
C LEU A 76 -2.30 5.08 13.60
N ALA A 77 -2.31 4.50 14.81
CA ALA A 77 -3.40 3.68 15.30
C ALA A 77 -4.70 4.50 15.41
N GLU A 78 -4.65 5.69 16.01
CA GLU A 78 -5.80 6.60 16.10
C GLU A 78 -6.33 7.05 14.73
N ALA A 79 -5.41 7.39 13.81
CA ALA A 79 -5.79 7.78 12.46
C ALA A 79 -6.49 6.62 11.71
N HIS A 80 -6.00 5.39 11.90
CA HIS A 80 -6.62 4.20 11.33
C HIS A 80 -8.01 3.96 11.89
N ASP A 81 -8.16 4.06 13.21
CA ASP A 81 -9.45 3.91 13.89
C ASP A 81 -10.51 4.89 13.38
N ARG A 82 -10.12 6.14 13.10
CA ARG A 82 -11.00 7.14 12.48
C ARG A 82 -11.42 6.74 11.06
N VAL A 83 -10.50 6.23 10.25
CA VAL A 83 -10.78 5.82 8.87
C VAL A 83 -11.70 4.60 8.85
N THR A 84 -11.48 3.63 9.71
CA THR A 84 -12.27 2.39 9.78
C THR A 84 -13.67 2.60 10.38
N ARG A 85 -13.88 3.65 11.19
CA ARG A 85 -15.21 4.00 11.74
C ARG A 85 -16.10 4.79 10.76
N LEU A 86 -15.53 5.37 9.72
CA LEU A 86 -16.23 6.24 8.75
C LEU A 86 -16.52 5.56 7.42
N GLY A 87 -16.07 4.31 7.21
CA GLY A 87 -16.34 3.47 6.04
C GLY A 87 -17.12 2.22 6.43
#